data_AF-A0A7Z9SLY8-F1
#
_entry.id   AF-A0A7Z9SLY8-F1
#
_cell.length_a   1.000
_cell.length_b   1.000
_cell.length_c   1.000
_cell.angle_alpha   90.00
_cell.angle_beta   90.00
_cell.angle_gamma   90.00
#
_symmetry.space_group_name_H-M   'P 1'
#
loop_
_entity.id
_entity.type
_entity.pdbx_description
1 polymer ?
#
loop_
_entity_poly.entity_id
_entity_poly.type
_entity_poly.pdbx_seq_one_letter_code
_entity_poly.pdbx_strand_id
1 'polypeptide(L)'
;MQLRDFFNDMGASIPKSTWLNTVQYKSDNSVEIIGYAINDQNILSYISNLSKSSEVKDVALKTMELKTFDNETVNKRYEVKAFKLVVKLKLPRKKDKDESNIERDK
;
A
#
# COMPACT_ATOMS: atom_id res chain seq x y z
N MET A 1 14.66 -6.33 -4.58
CA MET A 1 13.71 -6.02 -5.69
C MET A 1 12.29 -5.80 -5.15
N GLN A 2 11.81 -6.67 -4.26
CA GLN A 2 10.49 -6.60 -3.60
C GLN A 2 9.98 -5.21 -3.17
N LEU A 3 10.79 -4.37 -2.50
CA LEU A 3 10.30 -3.07 -2.01
C LEU A 3 10.00 -2.08 -3.15
N ARG A 4 10.82 -2.07 -4.21
CA ARG A 4 10.58 -1.22 -5.40
C ARG A 4 9.31 -1.66 -6.10
N ASP A 5 9.16 -2.97 -6.30
CA ASP A 5 8.01 -3.52 -7.01
C ASP A 5 6.72 -3.28 -6.20
N PHE A 6 6.78 -3.41 -4.87
CA PHE A 6 5.69 -2.98 -3.99
C PHE A 6 5.33 -1.50 -4.16
N PHE A 7 6.29 -0.58 -4.16
CA PHE A 7 5.98 0.85 -4.30
C PHE A 7 5.34 1.18 -5.65
N ASN A 8 5.73 0.49 -6.72
CA ASN A 8 5.09 0.61 -8.03
C ASN A 8 3.63 0.13 -7.99
N ASP A 9 3.39 -1.07 -7.45
CA ASP A 9 2.04 -1.64 -7.30
C ASP A 9 1.15 -0.76 -6.42
N MET A 10 1.71 -0.26 -5.30
CA MET A 10 1.03 0.60 -4.34
C MET A 10 0.58 1.90 -5.01
N GLY A 11 1.46 2.53 -5.79
CA GLY A 11 1.15 3.75 -6.53
C GLY A 11 0.10 3.54 -7.62
N ALA A 12 0.21 2.45 -8.38
CA ALA A 12 -0.75 2.09 -9.43
C ALA A 12 -2.13 1.72 -8.86
N SER A 13 -2.20 1.28 -7.60
CA SER A 13 -3.43 0.85 -6.94
C SER A 13 -4.30 2.00 -6.42
N ILE A 14 -3.80 3.24 -6.40
CA ILE A 14 -4.50 4.41 -5.83
C ILE A 14 -5.76 4.71 -6.66
N PRO A 15 -6.97 4.64 -6.09
CA PRO A 15 -8.20 4.96 -6.80
C PRO A 15 -8.32 6.46 -7.08
N LYS A 16 -9.17 6.83 -8.05
CA LYS A 16 -9.53 8.24 -8.29
C LYS A 16 -10.03 8.90 -7.00
N SER A 17 -9.75 10.18 -6.83
CA SER A 17 -10.17 10.97 -5.65
C SER A 17 -9.65 10.40 -4.32
N THR A 18 -8.45 9.84 -4.36
CA THR A 18 -7.67 9.36 -3.21
C THR A 18 -6.26 9.89 -3.36
N TRP A 19 -5.65 10.35 -2.27
CA TRP A 19 -4.25 10.78 -2.28
C TRP A 19 -3.55 10.35 -1.00
N LEU A 20 -2.22 10.19 -1.08
CA LEU A 20 -1.39 9.77 0.03
C LEU A 20 -0.77 11.00 0.69
N ASN A 21 -0.76 11.00 2.02
CA ASN A 21 -0.10 12.01 2.84
C ASN A 21 1.29 11.53 3.29
N THR A 22 1.39 10.27 3.70
CA THR A 22 2.60 9.71 4.26
C THR A 22 2.67 8.24 3.90
N VAL A 23 3.86 7.79 3.51
CA VAL A 23 4.17 6.38 3.31
C VAL A 23 5.47 6.09 4.03
N GLN A 24 5.45 5.16 4.98
CA GLN A 24 6.62 4.83 5.78
C GLN A 24 6.83 3.32 5.85
N TYR A 25 7.96 2.85 5.31
CA TYR A 25 8.42 1.48 5.54
C TYR A 25 8.97 1.36 6.97
N LYS A 26 8.60 0.28 7.65
CA LYS A 26 8.97 -0.03 9.03
C LYS A 26 9.92 -1.22 9.05
N SER A 27 10.70 -1.33 10.12
CA SER A 27 11.71 -2.40 10.29
C SER A 27 11.10 -3.81 10.42
N ASP A 28 9.80 -3.92 10.67
CA ASP A 28 9.06 -5.19 10.80
C ASP A 28 8.51 -5.70 9.45
N ASN A 29 9.04 -5.20 8.33
CA ASN A 29 8.59 -5.51 6.97
C ASN A 29 7.13 -5.12 6.70
N SER A 30 6.67 -4.05 7.35
CA SER A 30 5.39 -3.43 7.08
C SER A 30 5.53 -2.03 6.50
N VAL A 31 4.48 -1.57 5.84
CA VAL A 31 4.35 -0.21 5.33
C VAL A 31 3.13 0.42 5.96
N GLU A 32 3.35 1.56 6.61
CA GLU A 32 2.28 2.42 7.08
C GLU A 32 1.93 3.45 6.00
N ILE A 33 0.65 3.49 5.61
CA ILE A 33 0.14 4.42 4.60
C ILE A 33 -0.91 5.30 5.28
N ILE A 34 -0.68 6.60 5.27
CA ILE A 34 -1.68 7.60 5.67
C ILE A 34 -2.13 8.31 4.40
N GLY A 35 -3.44 8.38 4.19
CA GLY A 35 -4.02 9.02 3.03
C GLY A 35 -5.40 9.58 3.31
N TYR A 36 -6.00 10.12 2.25
CA TYR A 36 -7.32 10.71 2.27
C TYR A 36 -8.12 10.20 1.07
N ALA A 37 -9.41 10.03 1.26
CA ALA A 37 -10.36 9.69 0.22
C ALA A 37 -11.64 10.50 0.38
N ILE A 38 -12.34 10.78 -0.73
CA ILE A 38 -13.62 11.51 -0.66
C ILE A 38 -14.78 10.66 -0.09
N ASN A 39 -14.63 9.33 -0.05
CA ASN A 39 -15.65 8.40 0.48
C ASN A 39 -15.05 7.06 0.91
N ASP A 40 -15.84 6.22 1.60
CA ASP A 40 -15.39 4.90 2.08
C ASP A 40 -15.09 3.93 0.94
N GLN A 41 -15.89 4.00 -0.14
CA GLN A 41 -15.75 3.09 -1.27
C GLN A 41 -14.36 3.20 -1.92
N ASN A 42 -13.79 4.40 -1.94
CA ASN A 42 -12.43 4.63 -2.42
C ASN A 42 -11.40 3.98 -1.50
N ILE A 43 -11.58 4.05 -0.17
CA ILE A 43 -10.70 3.38 0.79
C ILE A 43 -10.78 1.86 0.62
N LEU A 44 -12.00 1.31 0.53
CA LEU A 44 -12.23 -0.12 0.33
C LEU A 44 -11.65 -0.61 -1.00
N SER A 45 -11.81 0.18 -2.06
CA SER A 45 -11.20 -0.10 -3.37
C SER A 45 -9.68 -0.12 -3.29
N TYR A 46 -9.08 0.82 -2.55
CA TYR A 46 -7.64 0.86 -2.39
C TYR A 46 -7.11 -0.36 -1.63
N ILE A 47 -7.76 -0.73 -0.52
CA ILE A 47 -7.45 -1.95 0.24
C ILE A 47 -7.57 -3.19 -0.66
N SER A 48 -8.66 -3.29 -1.43
CA SER A 48 -8.88 -4.41 -2.36
C SER A 48 -7.78 -4.50 -3.43
N ASN A 49 -7.35 -3.37 -3.98
CA ASN A 49 -6.29 -3.33 -4.99
C ASN A 49 -4.94 -3.73 -4.40
N LEU A 50 -4.58 -3.20 -3.23
CA LEU A 50 -3.34 -3.56 -2.54
C LEU A 50 -3.27 -5.06 -2.21
N SER A 51 -4.37 -5.64 -1.76
CA SER A 51 -4.44 -7.08 -1.43
C SER A 51 -4.26 -8.00 -2.65
N LYS A 52 -4.36 -7.48 -3.88
CA LYS A 52 -4.11 -8.23 -5.12
C LYS A 52 -2.63 -8.23 -5.53
N SER A 53 -1.80 -7.35 -4.97
CA SER A 53 -0.37 -7.31 -5.30
C SER A 53 0.33 -8.60 -4.86
N SER A 54 1.25 -9.09 -5.69
CA SER A 54 2.05 -10.26 -5.35
C SER A 54 2.97 -10.02 -4.16
N GLU A 55 3.29 -8.76 -3.84
CA GLU A 55 4.20 -8.38 -2.77
C GLU A 55 3.51 -8.22 -1.40
N VAL A 56 2.19 -8.14 -1.39
CA VAL A 56 1.40 -7.90 -0.18
C VAL A 56 0.95 -9.22 0.44
N LYS A 57 1.21 -9.38 1.74
CA LYS A 57 0.72 -10.50 2.55
C LYS A 57 -0.64 -10.20 3.17
N ASP A 58 -0.80 -8.98 3.68
CA ASP A 58 -1.99 -8.56 4.42
C ASP A 58 -2.13 -7.04 4.40
N VAL A 59 -3.36 -6.54 4.47
CA VAL A 59 -3.68 -5.10 4.53
C VAL A 59 -4.72 -4.89 5.62
N ALA A 60 -4.38 -4.05 6.60
CA ALA A 60 -5.27 -3.72 7.71
C ALA A 60 -5.58 -2.22 7.75
N LEU A 61 -6.87 -1.87 7.74
CA LEU A 61 -7.33 -0.53 8.09
C LEU A 61 -7.21 -0.33 9.60
N LYS A 62 -6.41 0.64 10.04
CA LYS A 62 -6.16 0.94 11.46
C LYS A 62 -7.07 2.02 12.00
N THR A 63 -7.19 3.12 11.25
CA THR A 63 -8.05 4.24 11.64
C THR A 63 -8.72 4.83 10.42
N MET A 64 -9.90 5.39 10.64
CA MET A 64 -10.64 6.16 9.66
C MET A 64 -11.31 7.32 10.39
N GLU A 65 -11.09 8.54 9.91
CA GLU A 65 -11.55 9.77 10.55
C GLU A 65 -12.10 10.72 9.50
N LEU A 66 -13.25 11.34 9.79
CA LEU A 66 -13.75 12.44 8.98
C LEU A 66 -12.92 13.70 9.29
N LYS A 67 -12.26 14.25 8.28
CA LYS A 67 -11.54 15.51 8.38
C LYS A 67 -12.18 16.54 7.48
N THR A 68 -12.21 17.77 7.97
CA THR A 68 -12.60 18.90 7.15
C THR A 68 -11.42 19.78 6.85
N PHE A 69 -11.35 20.19 5.61
CA PHE A 69 -10.35 21.11 5.11
C PHE A 69 -11.07 22.36 4.63
N ASP A 70 -10.60 23.50 5.13
CA ASP A 70 -11.03 24.80 4.68
C ASP A 70 -10.08 25.25 3.57
N ASN A 71 -10.64 25.59 2.41
CA ASN A 71 -9.88 26.28 1.38
C ASN A 71 -10.34 27.73 1.35
N GLU A 72 -9.56 28.56 2.03
CA GLU A 72 -9.77 30.00 2.18
C GLU A 72 -9.79 30.71 0.82
N THR A 73 -9.05 30.22 -0.17
CA THR A 73 -8.98 30.81 -1.51
C THR A 73 -10.30 30.71 -2.28
N VAL A 74 -11.09 29.66 -2.05
CA VAL A 74 -12.38 29.44 -2.74
C VAL A 74 -13.60 29.47 -1.81
N ASN A 75 -13.42 29.86 -0.53
CA ASN A 75 -14.46 29.83 0.50
C ASN A 75 -15.27 28.53 0.51
N LYS A 76 -14.58 27.39 0.33
CA LYS A 76 -15.21 26.06 0.34
C LYS A 76 -14.59 25.18 1.40
N ARG A 77 -15.48 24.54 2.15
CA ARG A 77 -15.16 23.48 3.10
C ARG A 77 -15.40 22.14 2.43
N TYR A 78 -14.40 21.27 2.41
CA TYR A 78 -14.55 19.92 1.90
C TYR A 78 -14.26 18.88 2.98
N GLU A 79 -15.16 17.91 3.06
CA GLU A 79 -15.06 16.76 3.94
C GLU A 79 -14.37 15.62 3.21
N VAL A 80 -13.37 15.03 3.88
CA VAL A 80 -12.62 13.88 3.36
C VAL A 80 -12.44 12.88 4.49
N LYS A 81 -12.23 11.64 4.11
CA LYS A 81 -11.98 10.54 5.03
C LYS A 81 -10.48 10.30 5.08
N ALA A 82 -9.85 10.71 6.17
CA ALA A 82 -8.49 10.35 6.48
C ALA A 82 -8.45 8.87 6.88
N PHE A 83 -7.47 8.14 6.37
CA PHE A 83 -7.30 6.72 6.68
C PHE A 83 -5.85 6.39 6.99
N LYS A 84 -5.65 5.36 7.81
CA LYS A 84 -4.35 4.74 8.07
C LYS A 84 -4.41 3.26 7.74
N LEU A 85 -3.57 2.80 6.82
CA LEU A 85 -3.38 1.39 6.50
C LEU A 85 -2.04 0.91 7.07
N VAL A 86 -2.01 -0.36 7.47
CA VAL A 86 -0.77 -1.12 7.69
C VAL A 86 -0.77 -2.26 6.70
N VAL A 87 0.22 -2.27 5.82
CA VAL A 87 0.42 -3.28 4.78
C VAL A 87 1.60 -4.16 5.20
N LYS A 88 1.37 -5.46 5.41
CA LYS A 88 2.45 -6.41 5.66
C LYS A 88 2.97 -6.93 4.33
N LEU A 89 4.27 -6.83 4.08
CA LEU A 89 4.86 -7.35 2.87
C LEU A 89 5.17 -8.85 3.02
N LYS A 90 5.13 -9.59 1.91
CA LYS A 90 5.68 -10.95 1.87
C LYS A 90 7.18 -10.88 2.13
N LEU A 91 7.75 -11.98 2.62
CA LEU A 91 9.20 -12.08 2.73
C LEU A 91 9.83 -12.14 1.33
N PRO A 92 11.08 -11.71 1.17
CA PRO A 92 11.81 -11.87 -0.08
C PRO A 92 11.84 -13.36 -0.45
N ARG A 93 11.44 -13.70 -1.68
CA ARG A 93 11.60 -15.08 -2.16
C ARG A 93 13.09 -15.42 -2.08
N LYS A 94 13.44 -16.47 -1.33
CA LYS A 94 14.77 -17.07 -1.49
C LYS A 94 14.83 -17.54 -2.94
N LYS A 95 15.85 -17.11 -3.70
CA LYS A 95 16.16 -17.81 -4.95
C LYS A 95 16.55 -19.21 -4.50
N ASP A 96 15.75 -20.21 -4.85
CA ASP A 96 16.21 -21.58 -4.77
C ASP A 96 17.52 -21.63 -5.57
N LYS A 97 18.61 -22.04 -4.91
CA LYS A 97 19.82 -22.38 -5.63
C LYS A 97 19.44 -23.54 -6.54
N ASP A 98 19.54 -23.34 -7.84
CA ASP A 98 19.60 -24.43 -8.80
C ASP A 98 20.74 -25.37 -8.37
N GLU A 99 20.42 -26.40 -7.61
CA GLU A 99 21.27 -27.57 -7.44
C GLU A 99 21.12 -28.45 -8.69
N SER A 100 21.59 -27.94 -9.82
CA SER A 100 21.82 -28.73 -11.04
C SER A 100 23.32 -28.78 -11.33
N ASN A 101 24.08 -29.33 -10.38
CA ASN A 101 25.45 -29.77 -10.61
C ASN A 101 25.78 -30.96 -9.69
N ILE A 102 25.36 -32.16 -10.10
CA ILE A 102 26.06 -33.41 -9.79
C ILE A 102 26.02 -34.30 -11.05
N GLU A 103 26.98 -34.06 -11.93
CA GLU A 103 27.94 -35.04 -12.46
C GLU A 103 27.44 -36.48 -12.68
N ARG A 104 27.44 -36.92 -13.95
CA ARG A 104 27.95 -38.24 -14.37
C ARG A 104 28.51 -38.17 -15.80
N ASP A 105 29.69 -37.59 -15.93
CA ASP A 105 30.67 -38.05 -16.92
C ASP A 105 31.66 -38.96 -16.19
N LYS A 106 31.53 -40.27 -16.41
CA LYS A 106 32.60 -41.29 -16.52
C LYS A 106 32.01 -42.69 -16.52
#